data_AF-A0A5B8QWA6-F1
#
_entry.id   AF-A0A5B8QWA6-F1
#
_cell.length_a   1.000
_cell.length_b   1.000
_cell.length_c   1.000
_cell.angle_alpha   90.00
_cell.angle_beta   90.00
_cell.angle_gamma   90.00
#
_symmetry.space_group_name_H-M   'P 1'
#
loop_
_entity.id
_entity.type
_entity.pdbx_description
1 polymer ?
#
loop_
_entity_poly.entity_id
_entity_poly.type
_entity_poly.pdbx_seq_one_letter_code
_entity_poly.pdbx_strand_id
1 'polypeptide(L)' 'MQIIPYAGGYSMVQRQDKPELQCNNCNKPWWYDDFDSIFIQCPHCQGELRRVTPEEPFRHR' A
#
# COMPACT_ATOMS: atom_id res chain seq x y z
N MET A 1 15.37 -1.45 -6.39
CA MET A 1 14.44 -0.42 -6.89
C MET A 1 13.36 -1.10 -7.71
N GLN A 2 12.10 -0.88 -7.36
CA GLN A 2 10.93 -1.40 -8.08
C GLN A 2 9.92 -0.26 -8.30
N ILE A 3 9.13 -0.37 -9.38
CA ILE A 3 8.01 0.52 -9.70
C ILE A 3 6.73 -0.27 -9.49
N ILE A 4 5.87 0.16 -8.57
CA ILE A 4 4.60 -0.50 -8.25
C ILE A 4 3.45 0.35 -8.78
N PRO A 5 2.76 -0.07 -9.86
CA PRO A 5 1.58 0.64 -10.37
C PRO A 5 0.32 0.33 -9.55
N TYR A 6 -0.50 1.34 -9.32
CA TYR A 6 -1.80 1.26 -8.64
C TYR A 6 -2.80 2.24 -9.28
N ALA A 7 -4.10 2.12 -8.97
CA ALA A 7 -5.14 2.91 -9.62
C ALA A 7 -4.98 4.45 -9.51
N GLY A 8 -4.19 4.93 -8.54
CA GLY A 8 -3.89 6.35 -8.32
C GLY A 8 -2.49 6.81 -8.80
N GLY A 9 -1.71 5.96 -9.47
CA GLY A 9 -0.37 6.31 -9.96
C GLY A 9 0.66 5.18 -9.83
N TYR A 10 1.89 5.55 -9.46
CA TYR A 10 2.98 4.60 -9.25
C TYR A 10 3.82 4.98 -8.02
N SER A 11 4.32 3.96 -7.32
CA SER A 11 5.28 4.15 -6.22
C SER A 11 6.65 3.61 -6.64
N MET A 12 7.69 4.41 -6.46
CA MET A 12 9.08 4.00 -6.67
C MET A 12 9.71 3.73 -5.32
N VAL A 13 10.09 2.47 -5.06
CA VAL A 13 10.65 2.05 -3.77
C VAL A 13 11.95 1.27 -3.96
N GLN A 14 12.84 1.31 -2.98
CA GLN A 14 14.12 0.61 -3.07
C GLN A 14 14.02 -0.89 -2.75
N ARG A 15 13.07 -1.27 -1.89
CA ARG A 15 12.77 -2.64 -1.47
C ARG A 15 12.31 -3.54 -2.62
N GLN A 16 12.31 -4.87 -2.43
CA GLN A 16 11.94 -5.87 -3.46
C GLN A 16 10.77 -6.77 -3.08
N ASP A 17 10.38 -6.76 -1.81
CA ASP A 17 9.21 -7.47 -1.31
C ASP A 17 7.90 -6.77 -1.72
N LYS A 18 6.79 -7.52 -1.61
CA LYS A 18 5.46 -7.08 -2.03
C LYS A 18 4.80 -6.23 -0.95
N PRO A 19 3.99 -5.22 -1.32
CA PRO A 19 3.22 -4.45 -0.34
C PRO A 19 2.20 -5.35 0.38
N GLU A 20 2.13 -5.16 1.69
CA GLU A 20 1.23 -5.91 2.58
C GLU A 20 -0.09 -5.16 2.80
N LEU A 21 -0.09 -3.86 2.50
CA LEU A 21 -1.20 -2.95 2.74
C LEU A 21 -1.49 -2.13 1.47
N GLN A 22 -2.75 -1.80 1.28
CA GLN A 22 -3.18 -0.87 0.24
C GLN A 22 -4.24 0.08 0.78
N CYS A 23 -4.13 1.37 0.47
CA CYS A 23 -5.15 2.33 0.86
C CYS A 23 -6.47 2.11 0.09
N ASN A 24 -7.59 2.08 0.79
CA ASN A 24 -8.92 1.97 0.16
C ASN A 24 -9.31 3.20 -0.67
N ASN A 25 -8.76 4.37 -0.35
CA ASN A 25 -9.10 5.63 -1.00
C ASN A 25 -8.16 5.95 -2.19
N CYS A 26 -6.85 6.06 -1.94
CA CYS A 26 -5.89 6.42 -3.00
C CYS A 26 -5.19 5.23 -3.68
N ASN A 27 -5.46 3.99 -3.23
CA ASN A 27 -4.86 2.75 -3.73
C ASN A 27 -3.33 2.66 -3.60
N LYS A 28 -2.69 3.59 -2.89
CA LYS A 28 -1.23 3.59 -2.71
C LYS A 28 -0.79 2.37 -1.87
N PRO A 29 0.28 1.66 -2.28
CA PRO A 29 0.87 0.54 -1.54
C PRO A 29 1.60 1.02 -0.27
N TRP A 30 1.57 0.18 0.76
CA TRP A 30 2.29 0.35 2.03
C TRP A 30 2.72 -1.01 2.61
N TRP A 31 3.62 -0.97 3.58
CA TRP A 31 4.11 -2.14 4.33
C TRP A 31 3.92 -1.94 5.82
N TYR A 32 3.85 -3.01 6.61
CA TYR A 32 3.65 -2.86 8.05
C TYR A 32 4.82 -2.18 8.75
N ASP A 33 6.05 -2.39 8.24
CA ASP A 33 7.27 -1.78 8.76
C ASP A 33 7.38 -0.27 8.48
N ASP A 34 6.49 0.30 7.68
CA ASP A 34 6.37 1.76 7.50
C ASP A 34 5.70 2.45 8.72
N PHE A 35 5.16 1.68 9.69
CA PHE A 35 4.35 2.19 10.79
C PHE A 35 4.85 1.74 12.16
N ASP A 36 5.00 2.70 13.08
CA ASP A 36 5.35 2.44 14.49
C ASP A 36 4.13 2.20 15.41
N SER A 37 2.90 2.26 14.85
CA SER A 37 1.64 2.20 15.58
C SER A 37 0.77 1.03 15.13
N ILE A 38 -0.01 0.46 16.05
CA ILE A 38 -1.06 -0.51 15.71
C ILE A 38 -2.26 0.13 14.99
N PHE A 39 -2.44 1.44 15.17
CA PHE A 39 -3.44 2.23 14.46
C PHE A 39 -2.79 2.85 13.24
N ILE A 40 -2.94 2.16 12.11
CA ILE A 40 -2.36 2.56 10.83
C ILE A 40 -3.40 3.26 9.96
N GLN A 41 -3.03 4.40 9.40
CA GLN A 41 -3.80 5.16 8.42
C GLN A 41 -2.88 5.53 7.27
N CYS A 42 -3.43 5.69 6.07
CA CYS A 42 -2.66 6.02 4.89
C CYS A 42 -1.97 7.38 5.08
N PRO A 43 -0.62 7.46 5.13
CA PRO A 43 0.09 8.72 5.32
C PRO A 43 -0.17 9.75 4.22
N HIS A 44 -0.61 9.30 3.04
CA HIS A 44 -0.85 10.16 1.89
C HIS A 44 -2.21 10.86 1.91
N CYS A 45 -3.28 10.19 2.34
CA CYS A 45 -4.65 10.74 2.27
C CYS A 45 -5.49 10.51 3.53
N GLN A 46 -4.89 10.01 4.60
CA GLN A 46 -5.56 9.67 5.88
C GLN A 46 -6.69 8.64 5.73
N GLY A 47 -6.78 7.95 4.59
CA GLY A 47 -7.74 6.88 4.36
C GLY A 47 -7.36 5.58 5.06
N GLU A 48 -8.33 4.70 5.20
CA GLU A 48 -8.14 3.34 5.73
C GLU A 48 -7.14 2.54 4.88
N LEU A 49 -6.27 1.80 5.56
CA LEU A 49 -5.38 0.81 4.96
C LEU A 49 -5.99 -0.58 5.12
N ARG A 50 -6.21 -1.26 4.00
CA ARG A 50 -6.62 -2.65 3.99
C ARG A 50 -5.43 -3.58 3.78
N ARG A 51 -5.58 -4.82 4.23
CA ARG A 51 -4.59 -5.88 3.98
C ARG A 51 -4.68 -6.36 2.53
N VAL A 52 -3.53 -6.73 1.99
CA VAL A 52 -3.42 -7.40 0.70
C VAL A 52 -3.37 -8.91 0.97
N THR A 53 -4.42 -9.63 0.57
CA THR A 53 -4.52 -11.09 0.73
C THR A 53 -4.87 -11.75 -0.60
N PRO A 54 -4.82 -13.09 -0.72
CA PRO A 54 -5.31 -13.77 -1.92
C PRO A 54 -6.79 -13.48 -2.23
N GLU A 55 -7.62 -13.33 -1.21
CA GLU A 55 -9.06 -13.04 -1.31
C GLU A 55 -9.33 -11.58 -1.67
N GLU A 56 -8.49 -10.67 -1.14
CA GLU A 56 -8.50 -9.25 -1.45
C GLU A 56 -7.17 -8.83 -2.08
N PRO A 57 -6.93 -9.20 -3.35
CA PRO A 57 -5.64 -9.00 -3.99
C PRO A 57 -5.32 -7.52 -4.15
N PHE A 58 -4.04 -7.22 -4.39
CA PHE A 58 -3.59 -5.86 -4.65
C PHE A 58 -4.32 -5.32 -5.90
N ARG A 59 -4.94 -4.14 -5.76
CA ARG A 59 -5.63 -3.48 -6.87
C ARG A 59 -4.60 -2.80 -7.75
N HIS A 60 -4.18 -3.52 -8.77
CA HIS A 60 -3.48 -2.96 -9.92
C HIS A 60 -4.48 -2.20 -10.81
N ARG A 61 -3.95 -1.38 -11.71
CA ARG A 61 -4.70 -0.63 -12.71
C ARG A 61 -5.79 -1.47 -13.40
#